data_AF-A0A9X9LN34-F1
#
_entry.id   AF-A0A9X9LN34-F1
#
_cell.length_a   1.000
_cell.length_b   1.000
_cell.length_c   1.000
_cell.angle_alpha   90.00
_cell.angle_beta   90.00
_cell.angle_gamma   90.00
#
_symmetry.space_group_name_H-M   'P 1'
#
loop_
_entity.id
_entity.type
_entity.pdbx_description
1 polymer ?
#
loop_
_entity_poly.entity_id
_entity_poly.type
_entity_poly.pdbx_seq_one_letter_code
_entity_poly.pdbx_strand_id
1 'polypeptide(L)'
;MAAAVLSGPSAGSAAGVPGGTGGLSAVGSGPRLRLLLLESVSGLLQPRAGGAVAPVHPPVRSAPHLPGLMCLLRLHGTVGGAQNLSAVGALVGLSNARLGSIKTRFEGLCLLSLLVGESPTEMFQQHCVSWLRSIQQVLQSQDPPPTMELAVAVLRDLLRYAAQLPTLFRDISMNHLPGLLTSLLGLRPECELSALEGMKACMTYFPRACGSLKGKLASFFLSRVDALSPQLQQLACECYSKLPSLGAGFSQGLKHTECWEQELRSLLASLHSLLGALYEGAETGRVQRVLPWGGVNLGLSGVTAERSSRAPCRPLPGLF
;
A
#
# COMPACT_ATOMS: atom_id res chain seq x y z
N MET A 1 34.84 -34.25 -50.31
CA MET A 1 35.57 -33.85 -51.53
C MET A 1 35.03 -32.48 -51.93
N ALA A 2 35.63 -31.36 -51.51
CA ALA A 2 36.89 -30.73 -51.92
C ALA A 2 36.76 -29.84 -53.18
N ALA A 3 37.52 -28.73 -53.16
CA ALA A 3 37.67 -27.60 -54.12
C ALA A 3 36.63 -26.46 -53.95
N ALA A 4 36.92 -25.25 -53.45
CA ALA A 4 38.10 -24.37 -53.44
C ALA A 4 38.55 -23.88 -54.82
N VAL A 5 38.32 -22.58 -55.12
CA VAL A 5 39.22 -21.73 -55.92
C VAL A 5 39.18 -20.30 -55.36
N LEU A 6 40.37 -19.80 -55.04
CA LEU A 6 40.75 -18.46 -54.62
C LEU A 6 41.00 -17.56 -55.84
N SER A 7 40.86 -16.24 -55.69
CA SER A 7 41.79 -15.20 -56.22
C SER A 7 41.36 -13.79 -55.74
N GLY A 8 42.25 -13.08 -55.04
CA GLY A 8 42.23 -11.61 -54.88
C GLY A 8 43.20 -10.95 -55.88
N PRO A 9 43.89 -9.83 -55.56
CA PRO A 9 43.47 -8.55 -54.99
C PRO A 9 43.80 -7.38 -55.95
N SER A 10 43.36 -6.13 -55.67
CA SER A 10 44.04 -4.95 -56.20
C SER A 10 43.82 -3.73 -55.31
N ALA A 11 44.95 -3.16 -54.87
CA ALA A 11 45.05 -1.92 -54.13
C ALA A 11 45.12 -0.73 -55.10
N GLY A 12 44.40 0.35 -54.79
CA GLY A 12 44.48 1.63 -55.47
C GLY A 12 44.50 2.75 -54.45
N SER A 13 45.68 3.35 -54.28
CA SER A 13 46.02 4.41 -53.35
C SER A 13 45.33 5.74 -53.69
N ALA A 14 44.95 6.52 -52.68
CA ALA A 14 44.56 7.93 -52.83
C ALA A 14 45.32 8.78 -51.81
N ALA A 15 46.09 9.75 -52.29
CA ALA A 15 46.90 10.69 -51.52
C ALA A 15 46.46 12.14 -51.79
N GLY A 16 46.26 12.91 -50.70
CA GLY A 16 46.38 14.38 -50.58
C GLY A 16 45.34 15.26 -51.31
N VAL A 17 44.86 16.43 -50.85
CA VAL A 17 45.21 17.37 -49.75
C VAL A 17 43.93 18.25 -49.43
N PRO A 18 43.92 19.42 -48.72
CA PRO A 18 43.20 19.60 -47.46
C PRO A 18 42.13 20.74 -47.44
N GLY A 19 41.47 20.92 -46.30
CA GLY A 19 40.69 22.12 -45.91
C GLY A 19 39.18 21.90 -45.98
N GLY A 20 38.35 22.26 -45.01
CA GLY A 20 38.53 22.93 -43.74
C GLY A 20 37.12 23.18 -43.16
N THR A 21 37.04 23.18 -41.83
CA THR A 21 35.99 23.80 -40.98
C THR A 21 34.57 23.22 -40.98
N GLY A 22 34.13 22.78 -39.78
CA GLY A 22 32.70 22.78 -39.44
C GLY A 22 32.12 21.60 -38.67
N GLY A 23 32.92 20.67 -38.12
CA GLY A 23 32.41 19.57 -37.30
C GLY A 23 32.38 19.92 -35.82
N LEU A 24 31.29 20.52 -35.32
CA LEU A 24 31.04 20.61 -33.88
C LEU A 24 30.75 19.19 -33.35
N SER A 25 31.81 18.59 -32.82
CA SER A 25 31.76 17.38 -31.99
C SER A 25 30.74 17.55 -30.87
N ALA A 26 29.74 16.65 -30.86
CA ALA A 26 28.85 16.42 -29.73
C ALA A 26 29.67 15.89 -28.54
N VAL A 27 30.28 16.80 -27.79
CA VAL A 27 30.97 16.52 -26.53
C VAL A 27 29.93 16.10 -25.50
N GLY A 28 30.13 14.90 -24.95
CA GLY A 28 29.22 14.22 -24.04
C GLY A 28 28.81 15.04 -22.81
N SER A 29 27.53 15.40 -22.77
CA SER A 29 26.91 16.09 -21.62
C SER A 29 26.21 15.14 -20.64
N GLY A 30 26.23 13.82 -20.89
CA GLY A 30 25.63 12.80 -20.04
C GLY A 30 26.18 12.75 -18.60
N PRO A 31 27.51 12.77 -18.36
CA PRO A 31 28.04 12.70 -17.00
C PRO A 31 27.85 13.99 -16.19
N ARG A 32 27.81 15.16 -16.85
CA ARG A 32 27.58 16.45 -16.18
C ARG A 32 26.14 16.63 -15.70
N LEU A 33 25.15 16.24 -16.51
CA LEU A 33 23.75 16.24 -16.08
C LEU A 33 23.50 15.27 -14.92
N ARG A 34 24.17 14.11 -14.94
CA ARG A 34 24.08 13.11 -13.86
C ARG A 34 24.65 13.64 -12.54
N LEU A 35 25.77 14.37 -12.59
CA LEU A 35 26.37 15.03 -11.42
C LEU A 35 25.48 16.16 -10.92
N LEU A 36 24.96 17.01 -11.80
CA LEU A 36 24.07 18.11 -11.42
C LEU A 36 22.76 17.62 -10.78
N LEU A 37 22.18 16.53 -11.28
CA LEU A 37 21.00 15.90 -10.68
C LEU A 37 21.30 15.28 -9.32
N LEU A 38 22.44 14.59 -9.18
CA LEU A 38 22.87 14.04 -7.89
C LEU A 38 23.15 15.13 -6.86
N GLU A 39 23.83 16.21 -7.26
CA GLU A 39 24.17 17.34 -6.41
C GLU A 39 22.91 18.13 -5.98
N SER A 40 21.93 18.26 -6.88
CA SER A 40 20.62 18.85 -6.57
C SER A 40 19.80 18.01 -5.60
N VAL A 41 19.83 16.68 -5.73
CA VAL A 41 19.13 15.76 -4.81
C VAL A 41 19.83 15.70 -3.45
N SER A 42 21.17 15.68 -3.41
CA SER A 42 21.94 15.69 -2.16
C SER A 42 21.83 17.02 -1.40
N GLY A 43 21.80 18.17 -2.09
CA GLY A 43 21.61 19.49 -1.47
C GLY A 43 20.22 19.71 -0.88
N LEU A 44 19.19 19.03 -1.42
CA LEU A 44 17.81 19.08 -0.90
C LEU A 44 17.57 18.19 0.32
N LEU A 45 18.47 17.23 0.59
CA LEU A 45 18.35 16.23 1.67
C LEU A 45 19.21 16.55 2.90
N GLN A 46 20.01 17.62 2.88
CA GLN A 46 20.75 18.05 4.08
C GLN A 46 19.80 18.63 5.13
N PRO A 47 19.77 18.09 6.37
CA PRO A 47 19.02 18.69 7.46
C PRO A 47 19.59 20.07 7.74
N ARG A 48 18.78 21.11 7.61
CA ARG A 48 19.19 22.48 7.93
C ARG A 48 19.40 22.57 9.45
N ALA A 49 20.65 22.48 9.89
CA ALA A 49 21.02 22.76 11.26
C ALA A 49 20.85 24.26 11.54
N GLY A 50 20.01 24.59 12.54
CA GLY A 50 20.03 25.87 13.25
C GLY A 50 18.97 26.89 12.85
N GLY A 51 18.09 27.23 13.80
CA GLY A 51 17.27 28.44 13.78
C GLY A 51 15.89 28.25 14.41
N ALA A 52 15.78 28.55 15.70
CA ALA A 52 14.55 28.50 16.48
C ALA A 52 13.44 29.43 15.94
N VAL A 53 12.19 28.96 16.00
CA VAL A 53 10.91 29.63 16.29
C VAL A 53 9.79 28.83 15.60
N ALA A 54 8.82 28.36 16.39
CA ALA A 54 7.66 27.59 15.93
C ALA A 54 6.63 28.46 15.19
N PRO A 55 5.86 27.87 14.27
CA PRO A 55 4.42 28.11 14.31
C PRO A 55 3.57 26.84 14.11
N VAL A 56 2.35 26.95 14.65
CA VAL A 56 1.25 26.00 14.72
C VAL A 56 0.55 25.89 13.36
N HIS A 57 0.70 24.75 12.68
CA HIS A 57 -0.25 24.04 11.78
C HIS A 57 0.53 23.12 10.80
N PRO A 58 0.00 21.93 10.44
CA PRO A 58 0.70 21.02 9.56
C PRO A 58 0.44 21.40 8.10
N PRO A 59 1.48 21.32 7.25
CA PRO A 59 1.26 20.82 5.91
C PRO A 59 2.17 19.63 5.66
N VAL A 60 1.57 18.59 5.08
CA VAL A 60 2.23 17.60 4.23
C VAL A 60 3.12 18.37 3.25
N ARG A 61 4.42 18.42 3.51
CA ARG A 61 5.40 19.03 2.60
C ARG A 61 6.09 17.91 1.83
N SER A 62 5.42 17.46 0.77
CA SER A 62 6.14 16.97 -0.41
C SER A 62 7.13 18.06 -0.83
N ALA A 63 8.41 17.71 -0.94
CA ALA A 63 9.48 18.64 -1.28
C ALA A 63 9.11 19.41 -2.57
N PRO A 64 8.96 20.76 -2.52
CA PRO A 64 8.34 21.54 -3.60
C PRO A 64 9.19 21.69 -4.88
N HIS A 65 10.43 21.18 -4.89
CA HIS A 65 11.38 21.41 -6.00
C HIS A 65 11.63 20.19 -6.88
N LEU A 66 11.18 19.01 -6.44
CA LEU A 66 11.37 17.76 -7.15
C LEU A 66 10.50 17.60 -8.41
N PRO A 67 9.21 18.01 -8.41
CA PRO A 67 8.39 18.04 -9.63
C PRO A 67 8.94 18.99 -10.71
N GLY A 68 9.62 20.06 -10.27
CA GLY A 68 10.24 21.05 -11.15
C GLY A 68 11.38 20.49 -12.00
N LEU A 69 12.17 19.55 -11.49
CA LEU A 69 13.29 18.95 -12.24
C LEU A 69 12.83 18.10 -13.41
N MET A 70 11.78 17.29 -13.24
CA MET A 70 11.19 16.52 -14.34
C MET A 70 10.44 17.42 -15.32
N CYS A 71 9.76 18.46 -14.83
CA CYS A 71 9.16 19.50 -15.66
C CYS A 71 10.22 20.18 -16.54
N LEU A 72 11.36 20.57 -15.97
CA LEU A 72 12.51 21.16 -16.69
C LEU A 72 13.14 20.18 -17.68
N LEU A 73 13.27 18.89 -17.33
CA LEU A 73 13.74 17.86 -18.24
C LEU A 73 12.77 17.62 -19.41
N ARG A 74 11.46 17.76 -19.20
CA ARG A 74 10.45 17.72 -20.27
C ARG A 74 10.46 18.99 -21.13
N LEU A 75 10.51 20.18 -20.53
CA LEU A 75 10.51 21.48 -21.22
C LEU A 75 11.78 21.69 -22.08
N HIS A 76 12.95 21.29 -21.59
CA HIS A 76 14.19 21.30 -22.39
C HIS A 76 14.33 20.06 -23.31
N GLY A 77 13.43 19.09 -23.21
CA GLY A 77 13.48 17.81 -23.93
C GLY A 77 12.78 17.80 -25.30
N THR A 78 12.11 18.89 -25.69
CA THR A 78 11.42 19.02 -26.99
C THR A 78 12.36 19.04 -28.20
N VAL A 79 13.68 19.06 -27.99
CA VAL A 79 14.71 19.06 -29.05
C VAL A 79 15.38 17.68 -29.25
N GLY A 80 15.12 16.66 -28.41
CA GLY A 80 15.84 15.37 -28.52
C GLY A 80 15.20 14.17 -27.81
N GLY A 81 14.16 13.58 -28.40
CA GLY A 81 13.39 12.46 -27.82
C GLY A 81 14.20 11.20 -27.43
N ALA A 82 15.32 10.91 -28.11
CA ALA A 82 16.17 9.75 -27.79
C ALA A 82 16.99 9.94 -26.49
N GLN A 83 17.42 11.16 -26.19
CA GLN A 83 18.24 11.45 -25.01
C GLN A 83 17.41 11.40 -23.72
N ASN A 84 16.12 11.76 -23.80
CA ASN A 84 15.19 11.74 -22.66
C ASN A 84 14.88 10.31 -22.18
N LEU A 85 14.60 9.37 -23.11
CA LEU A 85 14.43 7.95 -22.76
C LEU A 85 15.69 7.37 -22.08
N SER A 86 16.88 7.80 -22.53
CA SER A 86 18.14 7.39 -21.90
C SER A 86 18.34 7.97 -20.49
N ALA A 87 17.89 9.21 -20.26
CA ALA A 87 17.97 9.87 -18.95
C ALA A 87 16.99 9.26 -17.94
N VAL A 88 15.75 8.99 -18.34
CA VAL A 88 14.77 8.28 -17.51
C VAL A 88 15.26 6.86 -17.21
N GLY A 89 15.80 6.14 -18.20
CA GLY A 89 16.43 4.84 -17.98
C GLY A 89 17.58 4.89 -16.98
N ALA A 90 18.42 5.93 -17.03
CA ALA A 90 19.48 6.15 -16.06
C ALA A 90 18.95 6.43 -14.64
N LEU A 91 17.85 7.18 -14.51
CA LEU A 91 17.18 7.42 -13.22
C LEU A 91 16.57 6.13 -12.66
N VAL A 92 15.94 5.30 -13.49
CA VAL A 92 15.44 3.98 -13.09
C VAL A 92 16.60 3.11 -12.59
N GLY A 93 17.71 3.07 -13.33
CA GLY A 93 18.91 2.33 -12.92
C GLY A 93 19.51 2.84 -11.60
N LEU A 94 19.59 4.16 -11.42
CA LEU A 94 20.08 4.78 -10.19
C LEU A 94 19.17 4.49 -9.00
N SER A 95 17.86 4.62 -9.18
CA SER A 95 16.85 4.29 -8.17
C SER A 95 17.01 2.84 -7.71
N ASN A 96 17.07 1.89 -8.65
CA ASN A 96 17.23 0.47 -8.35
C ASN A 96 18.55 0.18 -7.61
N ALA A 97 19.66 0.80 -8.02
CA ALA A 97 20.94 0.64 -7.35
C ALA A 97 20.90 1.16 -5.90
N ARG A 98 20.24 2.30 -5.66
CA ARG A 98 20.11 2.91 -4.33
C ARG A 98 19.18 2.12 -3.42
N LEU A 99 18.11 1.53 -3.95
CA LEU A 99 17.18 0.66 -3.21
C LEU A 99 17.85 -0.65 -2.73
N GLY A 100 18.89 -1.11 -3.43
CA GLY A 100 19.64 -2.32 -3.09
C GLY A 100 20.50 -2.22 -1.82
N SER A 101 20.73 -1.02 -1.29
CA SER A 101 21.55 -0.80 -0.10
C SER A 101 20.78 -0.04 0.98
N ILE A 102 20.77 -0.57 2.20
CA ILE A 102 20.10 0.05 3.36
C ILE A 102 20.55 1.50 3.56
N LYS A 103 21.84 1.80 3.35
CA LYS A 103 22.43 3.14 3.54
C LYS A 103 21.86 4.20 2.59
N THR A 104 21.39 3.78 1.42
CA THR A 104 20.97 4.68 0.33
C THR A 104 19.52 4.48 -0.06
N ARG A 105 18.81 3.60 0.63
CA ARG A 105 17.46 3.18 0.28
C ARG A 105 16.46 4.33 0.34
N PHE A 106 16.61 5.22 1.32
CA PHE A 106 15.78 6.41 1.43
C PHE A 106 15.89 7.30 0.17
N GLU A 107 17.11 7.57 -0.31
CA GLU A 107 17.34 8.32 -1.56
C GLU A 107 16.73 7.58 -2.77
N GLY A 108 16.87 6.27 -2.81
CA GLY A 108 16.25 5.42 -3.83
C GLY A 108 14.73 5.53 -3.85
N LEU A 109 14.09 5.57 -2.68
CA LEU A 109 12.64 5.76 -2.57
C LEU A 109 12.20 7.17 -3.00
N CYS A 110 12.99 8.21 -2.70
CA CYS A 110 12.72 9.57 -3.19
C CYS A 110 12.75 9.63 -4.72
N LEU A 111 13.75 9.00 -5.35
CA LEU A 111 13.83 8.89 -6.81
C LEU A 111 12.66 8.07 -7.37
N LEU A 112 12.30 6.98 -6.72
CA LEU A 112 11.17 6.15 -7.14
C LEU A 112 9.84 6.91 -7.07
N SER A 113 9.60 7.70 -6.02
CA SER A 113 8.40 8.54 -5.90
C SER A 113 8.22 9.47 -7.11
N LEU A 114 9.31 10.06 -7.58
CA LEU A 114 9.31 10.90 -8.80
C LEU A 114 8.99 10.10 -10.05
N LEU A 115 9.64 8.94 -10.20
CA LEU A 115 9.43 8.07 -11.36
C LEU A 115 7.97 7.61 -11.42
N VAL A 116 7.36 7.29 -10.28
CA VAL A 116 5.95 6.88 -10.22
C VAL A 116 5.01 8.03 -10.58
N GLY A 117 5.30 9.25 -10.12
CA GLY A 117 4.46 10.42 -10.39
C GLY A 117 4.56 10.98 -11.82
N GLU A 118 5.73 10.86 -12.45
CA GLU A 118 6.04 11.61 -13.68
C GLU A 118 6.35 10.73 -14.90
N SER A 119 6.40 9.40 -14.77
CA SER A 119 6.70 8.50 -15.88
C SER A 119 5.52 8.35 -16.87
N PRO A 120 5.79 8.19 -18.17
CA PRO A 120 4.77 7.81 -19.13
C PRO A 120 4.25 6.39 -18.85
N THR A 121 3.00 6.14 -19.25
CA THR A 121 2.29 4.89 -18.97
C THR A 121 3.05 3.65 -19.43
N GLU A 122 3.71 3.67 -20.59
CA GLU A 122 4.45 2.52 -21.10
C GLU A 122 5.63 2.16 -20.18
N MET A 123 6.38 3.17 -19.72
CA MET A 123 7.51 2.97 -18.80
C MET A 123 7.03 2.47 -17.44
N PHE A 124 5.92 3.04 -16.95
CA PHE A 124 5.31 2.57 -15.72
C PHE A 124 4.93 1.09 -15.83
N GLN A 125 4.27 0.67 -16.92
CA GLN A 125 3.90 -0.73 -17.14
C GLN A 125 5.12 -1.67 -17.19
N GLN A 126 6.20 -1.24 -17.80
CA GLN A 126 7.43 -2.04 -17.89
C GLN A 126 8.11 -2.26 -16.54
N HIS A 127 8.05 -1.28 -15.63
CA HIS A 127 8.82 -1.31 -14.38
C HIS A 127 8.01 -1.49 -13.09
N CYS A 128 6.68 -1.29 -13.12
CA CYS A 128 5.81 -1.30 -11.95
C CYS A 128 6.01 -2.53 -11.06
N VAL A 129 6.00 -3.72 -11.66
CA VAL A 129 6.18 -4.99 -10.93
C VAL A 129 7.54 -5.06 -10.25
N SER A 130 8.61 -4.58 -10.90
CA SER A 130 9.94 -4.53 -10.29
C SER A 130 9.96 -3.57 -9.10
N TRP A 131 9.35 -2.39 -9.23
CA TRP A 131 9.26 -1.42 -8.15
C TRP A 131 8.44 -1.94 -6.98
N LEU A 132 7.32 -2.62 -7.22
CA LEU A 132 6.53 -3.27 -6.16
C LEU A 132 7.34 -4.30 -5.39
N ARG A 133 8.15 -5.12 -6.08
CA ARG A 133 9.06 -6.06 -5.40
C ARG A 133 10.12 -5.35 -4.57
N SER A 134 10.69 -4.26 -5.07
CA SER A 134 11.65 -3.45 -4.29
C SER A 134 11.01 -2.87 -3.03
N ILE A 135 9.78 -2.34 -3.13
CA ILE A 135 9.01 -1.88 -1.96
C ILE A 135 8.78 -3.03 -0.99
N GLN A 136 8.36 -4.20 -1.46
CA GLN A 136 8.17 -5.36 -0.60
C GLN A 136 9.46 -5.75 0.16
N GLN A 137 10.62 -5.67 -0.50
CA GLN A 137 11.91 -5.90 0.14
C GLN A 137 12.23 -4.85 1.22
N VAL A 138 11.91 -3.57 0.98
CA VAL A 138 12.02 -2.51 1.99
C VAL A 138 11.19 -2.88 3.23
N LEU A 139 9.90 -3.21 3.03
CA LEU A 139 9.00 -3.61 4.12
C LEU A 139 9.54 -4.80 4.92
N GLN A 140 10.07 -5.82 4.24
CA GLN A 140 10.62 -7.01 4.89
C GLN A 140 11.92 -6.75 5.65
N SER A 141 12.69 -5.76 5.23
CA SER A 141 13.97 -5.43 5.85
C SER A 141 13.85 -4.59 7.14
N GLN A 142 12.64 -4.15 7.48
CA GLN A 142 12.35 -3.43 8.73
C GLN A 142 13.18 -2.15 8.92
N ASP A 143 13.39 -1.40 7.85
CA ASP A 143 14.03 -0.08 7.85
C ASP A 143 13.46 0.91 8.89
N PRO A 144 14.19 2.01 9.17
CA PRO A 144 13.71 3.06 10.07
C PRO A 144 12.34 3.64 9.67
N PRO A 145 11.54 4.15 10.64
CA PRO A 145 10.21 4.71 10.40
C PRO A 145 10.07 5.69 9.23
N PRO A 146 10.95 6.71 9.04
CA PRO A 146 10.79 7.65 7.93
C PRO A 146 10.95 6.99 6.55
N THR A 147 11.79 5.96 6.46
CA THR A 147 11.95 5.16 5.23
C THR A 147 10.70 4.32 4.97
N MET A 148 10.10 3.77 6.01
CA MET A 148 8.86 2.99 5.91
C MET A 148 7.66 3.84 5.50
N GLU A 149 7.50 5.02 6.09
CA GLU A 149 6.48 5.99 5.71
C GLU A 149 6.57 6.35 4.22
N LEU A 150 7.77 6.68 3.73
CA LEU A 150 7.99 6.98 2.32
C LEU A 150 7.73 5.77 1.42
N ALA A 151 8.17 4.57 1.82
CA ALA A 151 7.93 3.36 1.06
C ALA A 151 6.44 3.04 0.91
N VAL A 152 5.66 3.23 1.97
CA VAL A 152 4.20 3.06 1.97
C VAL A 152 3.52 4.14 1.12
N ALA A 153 3.98 5.38 1.17
CA ALA A 153 3.46 6.44 0.31
C ALA A 153 3.67 6.10 -1.18
N VAL A 154 4.88 5.65 -1.55
CA VAL A 154 5.19 5.19 -2.91
C VAL A 154 4.37 3.95 -3.28
N LEU A 155 4.17 3.00 -2.36
CA LEU A 155 3.31 1.84 -2.56
C LEU A 155 1.89 2.25 -2.93
N ARG A 156 1.32 3.18 -2.18
CA ARG A 156 -0.03 3.70 -2.42
C ARG A 156 -0.15 4.29 -3.82
N ASP A 157 0.83 5.07 -4.25
CA ASP A 157 0.81 5.74 -5.55
C ASP A 157 1.00 4.73 -6.70
N LEU A 158 1.88 3.73 -6.51
CA LEU A 158 2.02 2.58 -7.42
C LEU A 158 0.69 1.83 -7.59
N LEU A 159 0.04 1.47 -6.49
CA LEU A 159 -1.22 0.73 -6.51
C LEU A 159 -2.35 1.56 -7.13
N ARG A 160 -2.42 2.86 -6.80
CA ARG A 160 -3.41 3.79 -7.37
C ARG A 160 -3.32 3.86 -8.89
N TYR A 161 -2.09 3.95 -9.42
CA TYR A 161 -1.91 4.05 -10.86
C TYR A 161 -2.06 2.70 -11.56
N ALA A 162 -1.50 1.64 -10.98
CA ALA A 162 -1.66 0.29 -11.52
C ALA A 162 -3.12 -0.19 -11.56
N ALA A 163 -3.97 0.28 -10.65
CA ALA A 163 -5.39 -0.05 -10.65
C ALA A 163 -6.16 0.50 -11.87
N GLN A 164 -5.61 1.48 -12.58
CA GLN A 164 -6.18 2.03 -13.81
C GLN A 164 -5.76 1.23 -15.05
N LEU A 165 -4.86 0.26 -14.90
CA LEU A 165 -4.23 -0.48 -16.00
C LEU A 165 -4.62 -1.97 -15.90
N PRO A 166 -5.59 -2.46 -16.70
CA PRO A 166 -6.17 -3.80 -16.51
C PRO A 166 -5.16 -4.96 -16.52
N THR A 167 -4.12 -4.86 -17.35
CA THR A 167 -3.07 -5.89 -17.47
C THR A 167 -2.27 -6.01 -16.17
N LEU A 168 -1.78 -4.89 -15.64
CA LEU A 168 -1.10 -4.84 -14.35
C LEU A 168 -2.03 -5.19 -13.19
N PHE A 169 -3.28 -4.72 -13.24
CA PHE A 169 -4.24 -4.95 -12.17
C PHE A 169 -4.40 -6.45 -11.88
N ARG A 170 -4.58 -7.26 -12.94
CA ARG A 170 -4.73 -8.71 -12.80
C ARG A 170 -3.47 -9.37 -12.25
N ASP A 171 -2.31 -9.00 -12.79
CA ASP A 171 -1.02 -9.56 -12.39
C ASP A 171 -0.70 -9.26 -10.91
N ILE A 172 -0.79 -7.98 -10.52
CA ILE A 172 -0.55 -7.54 -9.15
C ILE A 172 -1.52 -8.19 -8.16
N SER A 173 -2.80 -8.27 -8.52
CA SER A 173 -3.84 -8.91 -7.70
C SER A 173 -3.49 -10.35 -7.34
N MET A 174 -3.02 -11.13 -8.32
CA MET A 174 -2.79 -12.57 -8.14
C MET A 174 -1.42 -12.87 -7.56
N ASN A 175 -0.39 -12.12 -7.95
CA ASN A 175 1.01 -12.51 -7.76
C ASN A 175 1.75 -11.70 -6.70
N HIS A 176 1.32 -10.46 -6.42
CA HIS A 176 2.11 -9.53 -5.60
C HIS A 176 1.38 -9.06 -4.34
N LEU A 177 0.07 -8.83 -4.43
CA LEU A 177 -0.70 -8.25 -3.33
C LEU A 177 -0.69 -9.09 -2.04
N PRO A 178 -0.87 -10.43 -2.07
CA PRO A 178 -0.84 -11.23 -0.85
C PRO A 178 0.51 -11.14 -0.12
N GLY A 179 1.62 -11.11 -0.87
CA GLY A 179 2.96 -10.96 -0.32
C GLY A 179 3.20 -9.59 0.31
N LEU A 180 2.73 -8.52 -0.35
CA LEU A 180 2.78 -7.16 0.17
C LEU A 180 1.99 -7.02 1.47
N LEU A 181 0.74 -7.50 1.50
CA LEU A 181 -0.10 -7.48 2.70
C LEU A 181 0.52 -8.27 3.85
N THR A 182 1.11 -9.43 3.57
CA THR A 182 1.81 -10.23 4.57
C THR A 182 3.01 -9.47 5.15
N SER A 183 3.74 -8.74 4.31
CA SER A 183 4.89 -7.93 4.76
C SER A 183 4.43 -6.73 5.60
N LEU A 184 3.32 -6.08 5.24
CA LEU A 184 2.70 -5.01 6.03
C LEU A 184 2.20 -5.50 7.40
N LEU A 185 1.58 -6.69 7.45
CA LEU A 185 1.10 -7.31 8.71
C LEU A 185 2.25 -7.66 9.66
N GLY A 186 3.46 -7.88 9.11
CA GLY A 186 4.66 -8.20 9.87
C GLY A 186 5.52 -6.99 10.25
N LEU A 187 5.08 -5.75 9.96
CA LEU A 187 5.83 -4.56 10.34
C LEU A 187 5.90 -4.40 11.86
N ARG A 188 7.01 -3.83 12.34
CA ARG A 188 7.21 -3.55 13.76
C ARG A 188 6.20 -2.52 14.29
N PRO A 189 5.90 -2.52 15.61
CA PRO A 189 4.96 -1.58 16.21
C PRO A 189 5.28 -0.11 15.95
N GLU A 190 6.57 0.26 15.84
CA GLU A 190 6.95 1.67 15.59
C GLU A 190 6.52 2.17 14.21
N CYS A 191 6.20 1.27 13.27
CA CYS A 191 5.76 1.57 11.91
C CYS A 191 4.28 1.21 11.68
N GLU A 192 3.50 1.02 12.75
CA GLU A 192 2.12 0.55 12.65
C GLU A 192 1.19 1.50 11.89
N LEU A 193 1.43 2.81 11.96
CA LEU A 193 0.66 3.81 11.22
C LEU A 193 0.90 3.62 9.72
N SER A 194 2.15 3.52 9.30
CA SER A 194 2.53 3.20 7.92
C SER A 194 1.97 1.85 7.48
N ALA A 195 1.96 0.84 8.36
CA ALA A 195 1.36 -0.46 8.07
C ALA A 195 -0.12 -0.34 7.74
N LEU A 196 -0.89 0.37 8.57
CA LEU A 196 -2.32 0.60 8.35
C LEU A 196 -2.59 1.40 7.08
N GLU A 197 -1.80 2.44 6.78
CA GLU A 197 -1.94 3.21 5.54
C GLU A 197 -1.68 2.35 4.29
N GLY A 198 -0.67 1.48 4.35
CA GLY A 198 -0.37 0.53 3.29
C GLY A 198 -1.50 -0.48 3.08
N MET A 199 -2.02 -1.05 4.17
CA MET A 199 -3.15 -1.99 4.10
C MET A 199 -4.41 -1.31 3.54
N LYS A 200 -4.70 -0.07 3.99
CA LYS A 200 -5.79 0.74 3.47
C LYS A 200 -5.66 0.96 1.97
N ALA A 201 -4.46 1.27 1.48
CA ALA A 201 -4.21 1.45 0.04
C ALA A 201 -4.47 0.15 -0.73
N CYS A 202 -3.93 -0.98 -0.28
CA CYS A 202 -4.18 -2.29 -0.87
C CYS A 202 -5.68 -2.60 -0.95
N MET A 203 -6.41 -2.42 0.15
CA MET A 203 -7.85 -2.69 0.23
C MET A 203 -8.70 -1.72 -0.59
N THR A 204 -8.26 -0.48 -0.76
CA THR A 204 -9.00 0.52 -1.52
C THR A 204 -8.87 0.29 -3.02
N TYR A 205 -7.66 0.01 -3.51
CA TYR A 205 -7.41 -0.15 -4.94
C TYR A 205 -7.57 -1.59 -5.43
N PHE A 206 -7.33 -2.58 -4.57
CA PHE A 206 -7.38 -4.00 -4.90
C PHE A 206 -8.22 -4.82 -3.90
N PRO A 207 -9.47 -4.42 -3.59
CA PRO A 207 -10.28 -5.05 -2.53
C PRO A 207 -10.48 -6.56 -2.71
N ARG A 208 -10.59 -7.02 -3.95
CA ARG A 208 -10.83 -8.44 -4.26
C ARG A 208 -9.65 -9.32 -3.88
N ALA A 209 -8.44 -8.88 -4.19
CA ALA A 209 -7.21 -9.63 -3.95
C ALA A 209 -6.83 -9.68 -2.46
N CYS A 210 -7.36 -8.79 -1.63
CA CYS A 210 -7.20 -8.82 -0.18
C CYS A 210 -8.04 -9.91 0.53
N GLY A 211 -8.97 -10.57 -0.18
CA GLY A 211 -9.96 -11.46 0.44
C GLY A 211 -9.35 -12.64 1.21
N SER A 212 -8.25 -13.22 0.72
CA SER A 212 -7.57 -14.36 1.37
C SER A 212 -6.97 -14.04 2.74
N LEU A 213 -6.70 -12.75 3.01
CA LEU A 213 -6.12 -12.27 4.27
C LEU A 213 -7.15 -11.53 5.14
N LYS A 214 -8.44 -11.53 4.78
CA LYS A 214 -9.50 -10.78 5.47
C LYS A 214 -9.50 -11.05 6.98
N GLY A 215 -9.40 -12.31 7.42
CA GLY A 215 -9.40 -12.66 8.85
C GLY A 215 -8.20 -12.11 9.63
N LYS A 216 -7.00 -12.16 9.03
CA LYS A 216 -5.78 -11.60 9.64
C LYS A 216 -5.84 -10.08 9.73
N LEU A 217 -6.34 -9.43 8.68
CA LEU A 217 -6.58 -7.98 8.65
C LEU A 217 -7.60 -7.58 9.73
N ALA A 218 -8.71 -8.33 9.86
CA ALA A 218 -9.72 -8.08 10.87
C ALA A 218 -9.16 -8.13 12.30
N SER A 219 -8.42 -9.19 12.63
CA SER A 219 -7.77 -9.33 13.93
C SER A 219 -6.76 -8.21 14.19
N PHE A 220 -5.96 -7.85 13.17
CA PHE A 220 -4.99 -6.76 13.29
C PHE A 220 -5.68 -5.41 13.58
N PHE A 221 -6.73 -5.05 12.84
CA PHE A 221 -7.45 -3.78 13.04
C PHE A 221 -8.15 -3.73 14.39
N LEU A 222 -8.85 -4.81 14.78
CA LEU A 222 -9.54 -4.88 16.08
C LEU A 222 -8.58 -4.70 17.25
N SER A 223 -7.36 -5.26 17.17
CA SER A 223 -6.33 -5.08 18.20
C SER A 223 -5.87 -3.63 18.40
N ARG A 224 -6.22 -2.72 17.47
CA ARG A 224 -5.86 -1.29 17.50
C ARG A 224 -7.05 -0.35 17.66
N VAL A 225 -8.27 -0.89 17.81
CA VAL A 225 -9.47 -0.07 18.09
C VAL A 225 -9.40 0.59 19.46
N ASP A 226 -8.69 -0.02 20.42
CA ASP A 226 -8.50 0.53 21.77
C ASP A 226 -7.14 1.25 21.94
N ALA A 227 -6.47 1.60 20.84
CA ALA A 227 -5.18 2.27 20.90
C ALA A 227 -5.29 3.69 21.49
N LEU A 228 -4.30 4.09 22.29
CA LEU A 228 -4.23 5.42 22.90
C LEU A 228 -4.04 6.56 21.88
N SER A 229 -3.53 6.23 20.69
CA SER A 229 -3.34 7.20 19.61
C SER A 229 -4.66 7.36 18.82
N PRO A 230 -5.29 8.55 18.83
CA PRO A 230 -6.57 8.75 18.15
C PRO A 230 -6.45 8.59 16.63
N GLN A 231 -5.30 8.97 16.05
CA GLN A 231 -5.04 8.80 14.62
C GLN A 231 -4.96 7.31 14.23
N LEU A 232 -4.29 6.50 15.06
CA LEU A 232 -4.19 5.07 14.82
C LEU A 232 -5.55 4.38 14.93
N GLN A 233 -6.30 4.72 15.98
CA GLN A 233 -7.65 4.22 16.21
C GLN A 233 -8.57 4.55 15.04
N GLN A 234 -8.60 5.82 14.60
CA GLN A 234 -9.42 6.24 13.46
C GLN A 234 -9.06 5.45 12.20
N LEU A 235 -7.76 5.31 11.91
CA LEU A 235 -7.31 4.60 10.71
C LEU A 235 -7.64 3.09 10.78
N ALA A 236 -7.52 2.48 11.96
CA ALA A 236 -7.92 1.09 12.19
C ALA A 236 -9.43 0.90 11.97
N CYS A 237 -10.27 1.80 12.48
CA CYS A 237 -11.73 1.79 12.25
C CYS A 237 -12.07 1.97 10.76
N GLU A 238 -11.42 2.92 10.08
CA GLU A 238 -11.61 3.12 8.64
C GLU A 238 -11.23 1.86 7.84
N CYS A 239 -10.13 1.20 8.19
CA CYS A 239 -9.72 -0.06 7.60
C CYS A 239 -10.72 -1.18 7.89
N TYR A 240 -11.17 -1.31 9.15
CA TYR A 240 -12.15 -2.31 9.55
C TYR A 240 -13.47 -2.17 8.77
N SER A 241 -13.95 -0.94 8.59
CA SER A 241 -15.17 -0.65 7.81
C SER A 241 -15.10 -1.08 6.34
N LYS A 242 -13.90 -1.30 5.79
CA LYS A 242 -13.70 -1.75 4.40
C LYS A 242 -13.66 -3.27 4.26
N LEU A 243 -13.48 -4.03 5.35
CA LEU A 243 -13.46 -5.49 5.35
C LEU A 243 -14.66 -6.16 4.66
N PRO A 244 -15.91 -5.66 4.78
CA PRO A 244 -17.08 -6.26 4.13
C PRO A 244 -16.99 -6.21 2.59
N SER A 245 -16.18 -5.33 2.03
CA SER A 245 -15.97 -5.21 0.57
C SER A 245 -14.90 -6.15 0.01
N LEU A 246 -14.10 -6.80 0.86
CA LEU A 246 -12.96 -7.60 0.42
C LEU A 246 -13.41 -8.98 -0.09
N GLY A 247 -12.78 -9.45 -1.16
CA GLY A 247 -13.05 -10.78 -1.74
C GLY A 247 -14.41 -10.94 -2.45
N ALA A 248 -15.23 -9.89 -2.54
CA ALA A 248 -16.48 -9.94 -3.29
C ALA A 248 -16.22 -9.91 -4.80
N GLY A 249 -16.27 -11.07 -5.46
CA GLY A 249 -16.20 -11.15 -6.91
C GLY A 249 -16.57 -12.54 -7.44
N PHE A 250 -17.79 -12.66 -7.99
CA PHE A 250 -18.20 -13.45 -9.18
C PHE A 250 -19.72 -13.41 -9.37
N SER A 251 -20.49 -13.09 -8.32
CA SER A 251 -21.95 -12.91 -8.39
C SER A 251 -22.31 -11.51 -7.91
N GLN A 252 -23.20 -10.86 -8.66
CA GLN A 252 -24.05 -9.70 -8.35
C GLN A 252 -24.02 -9.19 -6.89
N GLY A 253 -24.16 -7.87 -6.68
CA GLY A 253 -24.03 -7.14 -5.40
C GLY A 253 -24.72 -7.68 -4.13
N LEU A 254 -25.47 -8.78 -4.21
CA LEU A 254 -25.98 -9.62 -3.13
C LEU A 254 -24.92 -10.05 -2.10
N LYS A 255 -23.71 -10.46 -2.54
CA LYS A 255 -22.65 -10.87 -1.58
C LYS A 255 -22.08 -9.73 -0.75
N HIS A 256 -22.08 -8.51 -1.31
CA HIS A 256 -21.58 -7.34 -0.60
C HIS A 256 -22.56 -6.89 0.49
N THR A 257 -23.85 -6.86 0.18
CA THR A 257 -24.92 -6.57 1.14
C THR A 257 -24.95 -7.58 2.26
N GLU A 258 -24.83 -8.89 1.95
CA GLU A 258 -24.75 -9.95 2.96
C GLU A 258 -23.51 -9.82 3.87
N CYS A 259 -22.34 -9.49 3.29
CA CYS A 259 -21.13 -9.25 4.09
C CYS A 259 -21.30 -8.07 5.05
N TRP A 260 -21.92 -6.97 4.60
CA TRP A 260 -22.24 -5.84 5.47
C TRP A 260 -23.28 -6.19 6.53
N GLU A 261 -24.31 -6.92 6.15
CA GLU A 261 -25.35 -7.38 7.07
C GLU A 261 -24.79 -8.28 8.16
N GLN A 262 -23.86 -9.18 7.81
CA GLN A 262 -23.16 -10.04 8.77
C GLN A 262 -22.32 -9.23 9.77
N GLU A 263 -21.63 -8.19 9.29
CA GLU A 263 -20.78 -7.33 10.13
C GLU A 263 -21.65 -6.47 11.06
N LEU A 264 -22.78 -5.93 10.57
CA LEU A 264 -23.76 -5.24 11.41
C LEU A 264 -24.39 -6.18 12.45
N ARG A 265 -24.73 -7.42 12.08
CA ARG A 265 -25.21 -8.43 13.03
C ARG A 265 -24.17 -8.74 14.10
N SER A 266 -22.89 -8.85 13.74
CA SER A 266 -21.81 -9.05 14.70
C SER A 266 -21.72 -7.90 15.69
N LEU A 267 -21.76 -6.65 15.21
CA LEU A 267 -21.75 -5.46 16.08
C LEU A 267 -22.97 -5.42 17.01
N LEU A 268 -24.17 -5.70 16.48
CA LEU A 268 -25.40 -5.77 17.28
C LEU A 268 -25.34 -6.87 18.34
N ALA A 269 -24.79 -8.05 18.00
CA ALA A 269 -24.59 -9.14 18.93
C ALA A 269 -23.59 -8.77 20.05
N SER A 270 -22.49 -8.10 19.72
CA SER A 270 -21.55 -7.57 20.71
C SER A 270 -22.21 -6.55 21.65
N LEU A 271 -23.01 -5.63 21.10
CA LEU A 271 -23.79 -4.68 21.91
C LEU A 271 -24.79 -5.39 22.81
N HIS A 272 -25.51 -6.40 22.31
CA HIS A 272 -26.44 -7.19 23.11
C HIS A 272 -25.73 -7.98 24.21
N SER A 273 -24.54 -8.53 23.93
CA SER A 273 -23.73 -9.21 24.94
C SER A 273 -23.25 -8.26 26.03
N LEU A 274 -22.81 -7.05 25.67
CA LEU A 274 -22.39 -6.03 26.63
C LEU A 274 -23.57 -5.56 27.50
N LEU A 275 -24.73 -5.32 26.89
CA LEU A 275 -25.96 -5.03 27.62
C LEU A 275 -26.33 -6.18 28.55
N GLY A 276 -26.30 -7.43 28.06
CA GLY A 276 -26.53 -8.62 28.89
C GLY A 276 -25.64 -8.64 30.12
N ALA A 277 -24.33 -8.47 29.95
CA ALA A 277 -23.35 -8.44 31.04
C ALA A 277 -23.58 -7.27 32.02
N LEU A 278 -23.97 -6.09 31.54
CA LEU A 278 -24.31 -4.95 32.40
C LEU A 278 -25.58 -5.21 33.24
N TYR A 279 -26.53 -5.98 32.72
CA TYR A 279 -27.81 -6.27 33.37
C TYR A 279 -27.85 -7.62 34.11
N GLU A 280 -26.79 -8.43 34.05
CA GLU A 280 -26.70 -9.80 34.61
C GLU A 280 -26.82 -9.87 36.15
N GLY A 281 -26.94 -8.73 36.83
CA GLY A 281 -27.25 -8.62 38.27
C GLY A 281 -28.36 -7.62 38.61
N ALA A 282 -29.01 -6.99 37.63
CA ALA A 282 -30.10 -6.04 37.88
C ALA A 282 -31.44 -6.75 38.16
N GLU A 283 -31.65 -7.94 37.59
CA GLU A 283 -32.87 -8.75 37.78
C GLU A 283 -32.92 -9.47 39.15
N THR A 284 -31.79 -9.71 39.81
CA THR A 284 -31.74 -10.28 41.17
C THR A 284 -32.09 -9.26 42.25
N GLY A 285 -32.25 -7.99 41.87
CA GLY A 285 -32.76 -6.90 42.70
C GLY A 285 -34.27 -6.69 42.59
N ARG A 286 -35.08 -7.70 42.23
CA ARG A 286 -36.48 -7.71 42.67
C ARG A 286 -36.48 -7.87 44.18
N VAL A 287 -36.33 -6.72 44.84
CA VAL A 287 -36.76 -6.42 46.19
C VAL A 287 -37.97 -7.29 46.45
N GLN A 288 -37.75 -8.38 47.19
CA GLN A 288 -38.80 -9.04 47.93
C GLN A 288 -39.23 -8.00 48.97
N ARG A 289 -40.02 -7.02 48.51
CA ARG A 289 -40.80 -6.16 49.37
C ARG A 289 -41.84 -7.12 49.90
N VAL A 290 -41.46 -7.85 50.95
CA VAL A 290 -42.38 -8.56 51.82
C VAL A 290 -43.32 -7.48 52.30
N LEU A 291 -44.45 -7.32 51.60
CA LEU A 291 -45.56 -6.55 52.09
C LEU A 291 -46.03 -7.30 53.34
N PRO A 292 -46.00 -6.69 54.53
CA PRO A 292 -46.38 -7.36 55.76
C PRO A 292 -47.89 -7.32 55.89
N TRP A 293 -48.63 -7.90 54.95
CA TRP A 293 -50.08 -8.06 55.07
C TRP A 293 -50.52 -9.38 54.45
N GLY A 294 -50.87 -10.30 55.36
CA GLY A 294 -52.08 -11.12 55.32
C GLY A 294 -52.38 -11.87 54.03
N GLY A 295 -52.22 -13.19 54.09
CA GLY A 295 -52.45 -14.06 52.95
C GLY A 295 -53.83 -13.96 52.32
N VAL A 296 -53.87 -14.23 51.03
CA VAL A 296 -54.99 -14.91 50.39
C VAL A 296 -54.39 -15.92 49.41
N ASN A 297 -54.60 -17.18 49.72
CA ASN A 297 -54.31 -18.31 48.86
C ASN A 297 -55.44 -18.37 47.81
N LEU A 298 -55.15 -18.06 46.55
CA LEU A 298 -56.05 -18.35 45.44
C LEU A 298 -55.38 -19.37 44.55
N GLY A 299 -55.65 -20.63 44.89
CA GLY A 299 -55.37 -21.77 44.02
C GLY A 299 -56.22 -21.69 42.77
N LEU A 300 -55.56 -21.81 41.62
CA LEU A 300 -56.18 -22.27 40.38
C LEU A 300 -55.31 -23.39 39.85
N SER A 301 -55.67 -24.61 40.26
CA SER A 301 -55.25 -25.86 39.64
C SER A 301 -55.86 -25.99 38.24
N GLY A 302 -55.02 -26.38 37.28
CA GLY A 302 -55.41 -27.29 36.21
C GLY A 302 -55.62 -26.68 34.82
N VAL A 303 -54.62 -26.81 33.95
CA VAL A 303 -54.76 -27.48 32.65
C VAL A 303 -53.43 -28.19 32.33
N THR A 304 -53.49 -29.52 32.25
CA THR A 304 -52.47 -30.41 31.68
C THR A 304 -52.71 -30.64 30.18
N ALA A 305 -51.62 -30.99 29.48
CA ALA A 305 -51.47 -31.37 28.06
C ALA A 305 -51.26 -30.17 27.11
N GLU A 306 -50.26 -30.14 26.23
CA GLU A 306 -49.78 -31.24 25.41
C GLU A 306 -48.30 -31.08 25.01
N ARG A 307 -47.62 -32.22 24.87
CA ARG A 307 -46.22 -32.40 24.55
C ARG A 307 -46.05 -32.35 23.03
N SER A 308 -45.33 -31.37 22.48
CA SER A 308 -44.84 -31.44 21.09
C SER A 308 -43.33 -31.27 21.03
N SER A 309 -42.72 -32.32 20.49
CA SER A 309 -41.29 -32.57 20.37
C SER A 309 -40.61 -31.55 19.45
N ARG A 310 -39.63 -30.80 19.96
CA ARG A 310 -38.51 -30.28 19.15
C ARG A 310 -37.20 -30.48 19.90
N ALA A 311 -36.29 -31.13 19.21
CA ALA A 311 -34.97 -31.54 19.65
C ALA A 311 -34.09 -30.34 20.09
N PRO A 312 -33.11 -30.56 20.98
CA PRO A 312 -32.15 -29.55 21.37
C PRO A 312 -31.18 -29.27 20.21
N CYS A 313 -31.11 -28.01 19.77
CA CYS A 313 -30.03 -27.53 18.92
C CYS A 313 -28.69 -27.72 19.66
N ARG A 314 -27.87 -28.64 19.15
CA ARG A 314 -26.47 -28.78 19.58
C ARG A 314 -25.68 -27.51 19.20
N PRO A 315 -24.77 -27.04 20.05
CA PRO A 315 -23.78 -26.03 19.67
C PRO A 315 -22.76 -26.64 18.69
N LEU A 316 -22.49 -25.92 17.60
CA LEU A 316 -21.38 -26.22 16.68
C LEU A 316 -20.04 -25.85 17.35
N PRO A 317 -19.04 -26.76 17.37
CA PRO A 317 -17.72 -26.45 17.88
C PRO A 317 -16.81 -25.90 16.77
N GLY A 318 -15.99 -24.91 17.11
CA GLY A 318 -14.76 -24.59 16.37
C GLY A 318 -14.80 -23.27 15.59
N LEU A 319 -14.28 -22.21 16.22
CA LEU A 319 -13.57 -21.09 15.59
C LEU A 319 -12.80 -20.38 16.71
N PHE A 320 -11.58 -20.87 16.96
CA PHE A 320 -10.46 -20.07 17.46
C PHE A 320 -9.58 -19.76 16.24
#